data_AF-A0A1Z4LL28-F1
#
_entry.id   AF-A0A1Z4LL28-F1
#
_cell.length_a   1.000
_cell.length_b   1.000
_cell.length_c   1.000
_cell.angle_alpha   90.00
_cell.angle_beta   90.00
_cell.angle_gamma   90.00
#
_symmetry.space_group_name_H-M   'P 1'
#
loop_
_entity.id
_entity.type
_entity.pdbx_description
1 polymer ?
#
loop_
_entity_poly.entity_id
_entity_poly.type
_entity_poly.pdbx_seq_one_letter_code
_entity_poly.pdbx_strand_id
1 'polypeptide(L)'
;MSSKYSAEGIKVNPIDDEVYESLDFSKDNFEKSLIQAANQAREFTQKYVTNNLPERIQFKVYLNCSYDEHAMREGELRITRDWENEIYEFDTPAEVINLIWIEGKIPEWINVKVESENGKSTTVALICCGRFSSNPRHIYHILQGLPPFQVVGPPLPSNWEGLGKSGKFQL
;
A
#
# COMPACT_ATOMS: atom_id res chain seq x y z
N MET A 1 -22.67 -26.55 -5.53
CA MET A 1 -22.88 -25.70 -6.72
C MET A 1 -21.55 -25.04 -7.05
N SER A 2 -20.87 -25.51 -8.11
CA SER A 2 -19.56 -24.97 -8.52
C SER A 2 -19.76 -23.69 -9.33
N SER A 3 -18.97 -22.67 -9.04
CA SER A 3 -19.08 -21.30 -9.58
C SER A 3 -18.82 -21.27 -11.10
N LYS A 4 -19.66 -20.53 -11.83
CA LYS A 4 -19.74 -20.44 -13.32
C LYS A 4 -18.68 -19.54 -13.98
N TYR A 5 -17.54 -19.30 -13.36
CA TYR A 5 -16.50 -18.45 -13.94
C TYR A 5 -15.27 -19.28 -14.29
N SER A 6 -15.10 -19.63 -15.58
CA SER A 6 -13.81 -20.11 -16.10
C SER A 6 -13.02 -18.91 -16.64
N ALA A 7 -11.72 -18.87 -16.32
CA ALA A 7 -10.82 -17.79 -16.76
C ALA A 7 -10.55 -17.81 -18.28
N GLU A 8 -11.03 -18.84 -18.98
CA GLU A 8 -10.74 -19.14 -20.39
C GLU A 8 -11.29 -18.09 -21.38
N GLY A 9 -12.18 -17.20 -20.93
CA GLY A 9 -12.76 -16.14 -21.75
C GLY A 9 -12.28 -14.72 -21.45
N ILE A 10 -11.44 -14.51 -20.42
CA ILE A 10 -10.98 -13.17 -20.04
C ILE A 10 -9.79 -12.77 -20.93
N LYS A 11 -10.03 -11.86 -21.89
CA LYS A 11 -8.96 -11.21 -22.63
C LYS A 11 -8.27 -10.18 -21.73
N VAL A 12 -7.09 -10.53 -21.21
CA VAL A 12 -6.20 -9.57 -20.57
C VAL A 12 -5.42 -8.88 -21.69
N ASN A 13 -5.68 -7.60 -21.91
CA ASN A 13 -4.85 -6.81 -22.80
C ASN A 13 -3.51 -6.54 -22.09
N PRO A 14 -2.36 -6.78 -22.74
CA PRO A 14 -1.09 -6.38 -22.18
C PRO A 14 -1.08 -4.87 -21.97
N ILE A 15 -0.44 -4.43 -20.89
CA ILE A 15 -0.17 -3.02 -20.64
C ILE A 15 0.87 -2.58 -21.66
N ASP A 16 0.64 -1.43 -22.30
CA ASP A 16 1.56 -0.85 -23.26
C ASP A 16 2.92 -0.57 -22.62
N ASP A 17 4.00 -0.85 -23.35
CA ASP A 17 5.37 -0.66 -22.88
C ASP A 17 5.67 0.81 -22.57
N GLU A 18 5.05 1.73 -23.31
CA GLU A 18 5.14 3.18 -23.07
C GLU A 18 4.70 3.57 -21.65
N VAL A 19 3.77 2.83 -21.05
CA VAL A 19 3.33 3.07 -19.66
C VAL A 19 4.49 2.87 -18.71
N TYR A 20 5.23 1.77 -18.84
CA TYR A 20 6.35 1.46 -17.96
C TYR A 20 7.51 2.43 -18.12
N GLU A 21 7.77 2.87 -19.35
CA GLU A 21 8.85 3.83 -19.66
C GLU A 21 8.55 5.24 -19.13
N SER A 22 7.27 5.59 -18.99
CA SER A 22 6.85 6.90 -18.46
C SER A 22 6.92 7.01 -16.92
N LEU A 23 7.11 5.89 -16.21
CA LEU A 23 7.07 5.87 -14.74
C LEU A 23 8.38 6.42 -14.14
N ASP A 24 8.25 7.38 -13.25
CA ASP A 24 9.34 7.91 -12.45
C ASP A 24 9.47 7.12 -11.14
N PHE A 25 10.43 6.17 -11.11
CA PHE A 25 10.81 5.46 -9.88
C PHE A 25 12.06 6.06 -9.24
N SER A 26 12.24 7.39 -9.30
CA SER A 26 13.23 8.07 -8.46
C SER A 26 12.82 8.04 -6.99
N LYS A 27 13.81 8.12 -6.10
CA LYS A 27 13.59 8.17 -4.65
C LYS A 27 12.70 9.37 -4.28
N ASP A 28 12.91 10.51 -4.92
CA ASP A 28 12.12 11.73 -4.72
C ASP A 28 10.67 11.57 -5.16
N ASN A 29 10.41 10.93 -6.30
CA ASN A 29 9.03 10.70 -6.75
C ASN A 29 8.32 9.64 -5.90
N PHE A 30 9.06 8.65 -5.44
CA PHE A 30 8.52 7.65 -4.51
C PHE A 30 8.13 8.27 -3.16
N GLU A 31 8.95 9.19 -2.61
CA GLU A 31 8.60 9.93 -1.40
C GLU A 31 7.34 10.80 -1.59
N LYS A 32 7.26 11.53 -2.71
CA LYS A 32 6.05 12.30 -3.06
C LYS A 32 4.81 11.40 -3.16
N SER A 33 4.95 10.24 -3.79
CA SER A 33 3.88 9.26 -3.95
C SER A 33 3.43 8.68 -2.61
N LEU A 34 4.36 8.39 -1.69
CA LEU A 34 4.06 7.98 -0.33
C LEU A 34 3.24 9.04 0.41
N ILE A 35 3.69 10.30 0.38
CA ILE A 35 2.98 11.42 1.02
C ILE A 35 1.57 11.55 0.44
N GLN A 36 1.43 11.46 -0.88
CA GLN A 36 0.14 11.57 -1.54
C GLN A 36 -0.79 10.40 -1.16
N ALA A 37 -0.30 9.16 -1.17
CA ALA A 37 -1.07 7.98 -0.81
C ALA A 37 -1.54 8.04 0.66
N ALA A 38 -0.68 8.48 1.57
CA ALA A 38 -1.01 8.64 2.99
C ALA A 38 -2.11 9.70 3.21
N ASN A 39 -2.02 10.84 2.52
CA ASN A 39 -3.06 11.87 2.55
C ASN A 39 -4.38 11.36 1.96
N GLN A 40 -4.34 10.67 0.82
CA GLN A 40 -5.52 10.06 0.22
C GLN A 40 -6.18 9.04 1.16
N ALA A 41 -5.40 8.21 1.86
CA ALA A 41 -5.91 7.27 2.85
C ALA A 41 -6.61 7.98 4.01
N ARG A 42 -6.03 9.08 4.52
CA ARG A 42 -6.66 9.92 5.55
C ARG A 42 -7.98 10.50 5.07
N GLU A 43 -7.97 11.19 3.94
CA GLU A 43 -9.15 11.86 3.38
C GLU A 43 -10.26 10.87 3.03
N PHE A 44 -9.90 9.72 2.48
CA PHE A 44 -10.84 8.65 2.21
C PHE A 44 -11.46 8.13 3.50
N THR A 45 -10.63 7.80 4.51
CA THR A 45 -11.10 7.28 5.80
C THR A 45 -12.01 8.26 6.54
N GLN A 46 -11.70 9.56 6.51
CA GLN A 46 -12.49 10.61 7.16
C GLN A 46 -13.98 10.62 6.74
N LYS A 47 -14.28 10.12 5.54
CA LYS A 47 -15.65 9.98 5.02
C LYS A 47 -16.45 8.91 5.76
N TYR A 48 -15.78 7.93 6.37
CA TYR A 48 -16.40 6.77 7.01
C TYR A 48 -16.35 6.82 8.54
N VAL A 49 -15.44 7.62 9.11
CA VAL A 49 -15.25 7.67 10.56
C VAL A 49 -15.83 8.93 11.21
N THR A 50 -16.24 8.80 12.48
CA THR A 50 -16.70 9.91 13.33
C THR A 50 -15.54 10.66 13.96
N ASN A 51 -14.37 10.01 14.14
CA ASN A 51 -13.15 10.65 14.59
C ASN A 51 -12.77 11.79 13.65
N ASN A 52 -12.19 12.86 14.20
CA ASN A 52 -11.55 13.90 13.40
C ASN A 52 -10.09 13.50 13.21
N LEU A 53 -9.72 13.07 12.00
CA LEU A 53 -8.38 12.59 11.68
C LEU A 53 -7.42 13.77 11.53
N PRO A 54 -6.44 13.97 12.44
CA PRO A 54 -5.50 15.08 12.34
C PRO A 54 -4.64 14.99 11.07
N GLU A 55 -4.27 16.16 10.52
CA GLU A 55 -3.42 16.25 9.32
C GLU A 55 -2.00 15.74 9.56
N ARG A 56 -1.50 15.80 10.80
CA ARG A 56 -0.22 15.22 11.17
C ARG A 56 -0.29 13.71 11.02
N ILE A 57 0.49 13.15 10.09
CA ILE A 57 0.57 11.71 9.84
C ILE A 57 1.79 11.12 10.54
N GLN A 58 1.61 9.99 11.20
CA GLN A 58 2.67 9.08 11.62
C GLN A 58 2.53 7.77 10.84
N PHE A 59 3.63 7.06 10.67
CA PHE A 59 3.67 5.84 9.87
C PHE A 59 3.92 4.63 10.75
N LYS A 60 3.24 3.54 10.39
CA LYS A 60 3.52 2.22 10.92
C LYS A 60 3.77 1.26 9.78
N VAL A 61 4.99 0.74 9.68
CA VAL A 61 5.43 -0.08 8.54
C VAL A 61 5.43 -1.54 8.96
N TYR A 62 4.71 -2.34 8.18
CA TYR A 62 4.65 -3.79 8.29
C TYR A 62 5.37 -4.39 7.08
N LEU A 63 6.47 -5.10 7.33
CA LEU A 63 7.27 -5.73 6.27
C LEU A 63 6.85 -7.18 6.04
N ASN A 64 7.22 -7.74 4.88
CA ASN A 64 7.05 -9.16 4.56
C ASN A 64 5.60 -9.69 4.68
N CYS A 65 4.61 -8.88 4.31
CA CYS A 65 3.19 -9.25 4.40
C CYS A 65 2.67 -10.01 3.15
N SER A 66 3.54 -10.68 2.40
CA SER A 66 3.21 -11.47 1.21
C SER A 66 3.33 -12.97 1.46
N TYR A 67 2.57 -13.75 0.69
CA TYR A 67 2.78 -15.20 0.58
C TYR A 67 3.84 -15.49 -0.47
N ASP A 68 5.06 -15.79 -0.04
CA ASP A 68 6.24 -15.85 -0.91
C ASP A 68 6.71 -17.28 -1.24
N GLU A 69 5.82 -18.26 -1.35
CA GLU A 69 6.20 -19.62 -1.76
C GLU A 69 6.53 -19.75 -3.27
N HIS A 70 6.19 -18.74 -4.08
CA HIS A 70 6.55 -18.72 -5.50
C HIS A 70 8.04 -18.41 -5.71
N ALA A 71 8.62 -19.00 -6.76
CA ALA A 71 9.98 -18.70 -7.19
C ALA A 71 10.20 -17.19 -7.40
N MET A 72 11.42 -16.75 -7.14
CA MET A 72 11.87 -15.38 -7.40
C MET A 72 11.95 -15.14 -8.91
N ARG A 73 11.50 -13.98 -9.37
CA ARG A 73 11.79 -13.53 -10.74
C ARG A 73 13.17 -12.88 -10.80
N GLU A 74 13.71 -12.77 -12.01
CA GLU A 74 15.01 -12.14 -12.25
C GLU A 74 15.02 -10.68 -11.73
N GLY A 75 16.04 -10.33 -10.94
CA GLY A 75 16.19 -8.98 -10.39
C GLY A 75 15.32 -8.67 -9.16
N GLU A 76 14.47 -9.61 -8.70
CA GLU A 76 13.78 -9.49 -7.42
C GLU A 76 14.74 -9.76 -6.25
N LEU A 77 14.63 -8.95 -5.20
CA LEU A 77 15.25 -9.18 -3.90
C LEU A 77 14.16 -9.64 -2.93
N ARG A 78 14.40 -10.76 -2.25
CA ARG A 78 13.58 -11.19 -1.11
C ARG A 78 14.39 -11.09 0.15
N ILE A 79 13.83 -10.43 1.13
CA ILE A 79 14.52 -10.18 2.40
C ILE A 79 14.13 -11.32 3.33
N THR A 80 15.08 -12.23 3.52
CA THR A 80 14.77 -13.63 3.87
C THR A 80 14.99 -14.02 5.33
N ARG A 81 15.21 -13.13 6.31
CA ARG A 81 15.27 -13.65 7.70
C ARG A 81 15.06 -12.76 8.91
N ASP A 82 15.23 -11.44 8.86
CA ASP A 82 15.22 -10.65 10.11
C ASP A 82 14.01 -9.71 10.28
N TRP A 83 13.11 -9.61 9.31
CA TRP A 83 11.94 -8.70 9.35
C TRP A 83 10.60 -9.40 9.53
N GLU A 84 10.61 -10.68 9.91
CA GLU A 84 9.38 -11.41 10.16
C GLU A 84 8.68 -10.84 11.41
N ASN A 85 7.53 -10.20 11.20
CA ASN A 85 6.67 -9.59 12.23
C ASN A 85 7.21 -8.31 12.87
N GLU A 86 8.21 -7.66 12.27
CA GLU A 86 8.68 -6.36 12.76
C GLU A 86 7.75 -5.24 12.30
N ILE A 87 7.34 -4.45 13.30
CA ILE A 87 6.52 -3.27 13.15
C ILE A 87 7.41 -2.07 13.45
N TYR A 88 7.53 -1.17 12.49
CA TYR A 88 8.33 0.04 12.64
C TYR A 88 7.42 1.25 12.73
N GLU A 89 7.72 2.17 13.64
CA GLU A 89 6.98 3.42 13.80
C GLU A 89 7.88 4.60 13.43
N PHE A 90 7.37 5.51 12.59
CA PHE A 90 8.11 6.67 12.11
C PHE A 90 7.26 7.94 12.14
N ASP A 91 7.92 9.07 12.37
CA ASP A 91 7.26 10.39 12.36
C ASP A 91 7.32 11.04 10.97
N THR A 92 8.21 10.59 10.08
CA THR A 92 8.43 11.24 8.78
C THR A 92 8.45 10.26 7.60
N PRO A 93 8.07 10.72 6.38
CA PRO A 93 8.20 9.93 5.15
C PRO A 93 9.65 9.52 4.87
N ALA A 94 10.62 10.41 5.11
CA ALA A 94 12.03 10.14 4.86
C ALA A 94 12.56 8.93 5.64
N GLU A 95 12.13 8.76 6.89
CA GLU A 95 12.48 7.58 7.70
C GLU A 95 11.88 6.29 7.12
N VAL A 96 10.62 6.33 6.68
CA VAL A 96 9.99 5.21 5.96
C VAL A 96 10.79 4.86 4.71
N ILE A 97 11.15 5.85 3.90
CA ILE A 97 11.93 5.62 2.68
C ILE A 97 13.27 4.98 3.00
N ASN A 98 13.96 5.43 4.04
CA ASN A 98 15.24 4.83 4.43
C ASN A 98 15.12 3.37 4.88
N LEU A 99 13.95 2.95 5.39
CA LEU A 99 13.69 1.55 5.72
C LEU A 99 13.40 0.71 4.47
N ILE A 100 12.53 1.19 3.56
CA ILE A 100 11.98 0.35 2.47
C ILE A 100 12.64 0.56 1.11
N TRP A 101 13.58 1.51 0.99
CA TRP A 101 14.36 1.71 -0.21
C TRP A 101 15.73 1.03 -0.09
N ILE A 102 15.88 -0.13 -0.73
CA ILE A 102 17.00 -1.03 -0.46
C ILE A 102 17.74 -1.31 -1.76
N GLU A 103 18.99 -0.86 -1.85
CA GLU A 103 19.84 -1.09 -3.03
C GLU A 103 19.15 -0.70 -4.36
N GLY A 104 18.44 0.44 -4.36
CA GLY A 104 17.71 0.94 -5.53
C GLY A 104 16.39 0.20 -5.82
N LYS A 105 15.92 -0.65 -4.93
CA LYS A 105 14.69 -1.44 -5.06
C LYS A 105 13.66 -1.01 -4.02
N ILE A 106 12.39 -1.18 -4.37
CA ILE A 106 11.22 -0.86 -3.55
C ILE A 106 10.29 -2.07 -3.46
N PRO A 107 9.38 -2.14 -2.46
CA PRO A 107 8.35 -3.18 -2.43
C PRO A 107 7.52 -3.18 -3.72
N GLU A 108 7.22 -4.37 -4.24
CA GLU A 108 6.36 -4.54 -5.42
C GLU A 108 4.93 -4.00 -5.21
N TRP A 109 4.41 -4.09 -3.99
CA TRP A 109 3.13 -3.49 -3.58
C TRP A 109 3.17 -2.99 -2.14
N ILE A 110 2.42 -1.92 -1.86
CA ILE A 110 2.23 -1.35 -0.52
C ILE A 110 0.75 -1.00 -0.33
N ASN A 111 0.06 -1.67 0.59
CA ASN A 111 -1.28 -1.26 1.00
C ASN A 111 -1.18 -0.14 2.04
N VAL A 112 -1.91 0.95 1.80
CA VAL A 112 -1.91 2.16 2.63
C VAL A 112 -3.29 2.34 3.25
N LYS A 113 -3.37 2.36 4.58
CA LYS A 113 -4.63 2.59 5.30
C LYS A 113 -4.42 3.39 6.57
N VAL A 114 -5.47 4.07 7.01
CA VAL A 114 -5.50 4.60 8.38
C VAL A 114 -5.71 3.43 9.34
N GLU A 115 -4.87 3.36 10.37
CA GLU A 115 -4.95 2.33 11.41
C GLU A 115 -5.59 2.87 12.69
N SER A 116 -5.19 4.06 13.13
CA SER A 116 -5.65 4.67 14.38
C SER A 116 -5.43 6.18 14.37
N GLU A 117 -5.97 6.86 15.38
CA GLU A 117 -5.69 8.27 15.69
C GLU A 117 -5.62 8.47 17.21
N ASN A 118 -4.91 9.51 17.66
CA ASN A 118 -4.71 9.79 19.10
C ASN A 118 -5.08 11.24 19.49
N GLY A 119 -5.85 11.93 18.65
CA GLY A 119 -6.22 13.33 18.79
C GLY A 119 -5.13 14.33 18.34
N LYS A 120 -3.87 13.90 18.19
CA LYS A 120 -2.75 14.74 17.74
C LYS A 120 -2.22 14.35 16.36
N SER A 121 -2.26 13.06 16.03
CA SER A 121 -1.84 12.50 14.76
C SER A 121 -2.79 11.39 14.30
N THR A 122 -2.78 11.19 12.98
CA THR A 122 -3.35 10.01 12.32
C THR A 122 -2.22 9.02 12.05
N THR A 123 -2.37 7.78 12.50
CA THR A 123 -1.43 6.70 12.19
C THR A 123 -1.84 6.02 10.90
N VAL A 124 -0.97 6.08 9.88
CA VAL A 124 -1.13 5.40 8.60
C VAL A 124 -0.27 4.14 8.60
N ALA A 125 -0.91 2.99 8.41
CA ALA A 125 -0.25 1.71 8.21
C ALA A 125 0.17 1.54 6.75
N LEU A 126 1.44 1.16 6.56
CA LEU A 126 2.03 0.76 5.28
C LEU A 126 2.31 -0.74 5.36
N ILE A 127 1.53 -1.53 4.64
CA ILE A 127 1.66 -2.99 4.60
C ILE A 127 2.40 -3.33 3.32
N CYS A 128 3.67 -3.70 3.46
CA CYS A 128 4.59 -3.95 2.37
C CYS A 128 4.71 -5.46 2.10
N CYS A 129 4.82 -5.83 0.82
CA CYS A 129 5.28 -7.17 0.48
C CYS A 129 6.75 -7.39 0.85
N GLY A 130 7.18 -8.65 0.83
CA GLY A 130 8.57 -9.06 1.06
C GLY A 130 9.43 -9.11 -0.20
N ARG A 131 8.87 -8.73 -1.36
CA ARG A 131 9.57 -8.71 -2.64
C ARG A 131 9.89 -7.28 -3.06
N PHE A 132 11.15 -7.05 -3.35
CA PHE A 132 11.66 -5.75 -3.74
C PHE A 132 12.15 -5.81 -5.18
N SER A 133 11.80 -4.81 -5.98
CA SER A 133 12.25 -4.73 -7.36
C SER A 133 12.57 -3.29 -7.76
N SER A 134 13.46 -3.16 -8.72
CA SER A 134 13.68 -1.94 -9.50
C SER A 134 13.13 -2.08 -10.92
N ASN A 135 12.51 -3.21 -11.27
CA ASN A 135 11.90 -3.44 -12.56
C ASN A 135 10.44 -2.98 -12.54
N PRO A 136 10.05 -1.94 -13.30
CA PRO A 136 8.67 -1.45 -13.38
C PRO A 136 7.63 -2.53 -13.65
N ARG A 137 8.00 -3.58 -14.39
CA ARG A 137 7.11 -4.69 -14.76
C ARG A 137 6.73 -5.59 -13.58
N HIS A 138 7.48 -5.52 -12.49
CA HIS A 138 7.19 -6.26 -11.26
C HIS A 138 6.38 -5.42 -10.28
N ILE A 139 6.29 -4.10 -10.51
CA ILE A 139 5.58 -3.18 -9.62
C ILE A 139 4.08 -3.25 -9.89
N TYR A 140 3.31 -3.40 -8.81
CA TYR A 140 1.86 -3.46 -8.85
C TYR A 140 1.26 -2.04 -8.87
N HIS A 141 -0.05 -1.97 -9.12
CA HIS A 141 -0.83 -0.73 -9.08
C HIS A 141 -0.39 0.37 -10.06
N ILE A 142 0.40 0.01 -11.10
CA ILE A 142 0.88 0.96 -12.11
C ILE A 142 -0.22 1.71 -12.85
N LEU A 143 -1.41 1.12 -13.00
CA LEU A 143 -2.57 1.76 -13.61
C LEU A 143 -3.44 2.56 -12.62
N GLN A 144 -3.10 2.54 -11.33
CA GLN A 144 -3.88 3.19 -10.26
C GLN A 144 -3.29 4.55 -9.84
N GLY A 145 -2.24 5.01 -10.55
CA GLY A 145 -1.72 6.38 -10.47
C GLY A 145 -0.62 6.63 -9.44
N LEU A 146 -0.45 5.77 -8.43
CA LEU A 146 0.58 5.90 -7.39
C LEU A 146 1.32 4.58 -7.13
N PRO A 147 1.88 3.87 -8.13
CA PRO A 147 2.63 2.64 -7.86
C PRO A 147 3.81 2.88 -6.90
N PRO A 148 4.10 1.96 -5.97
CA PRO A 148 3.44 0.67 -5.68
C PRO A 148 2.26 0.79 -4.68
N PHE A 149 1.81 2.00 -4.36
CA PHE A 149 0.85 2.29 -3.30
C PHE A 149 -0.59 2.01 -3.73
N GLN A 150 -1.30 1.20 -2.94
CA GLN A 150 -2.74 1.02 -3.02
C GLN A 150 -3.40 1.57 -1.76
N VAL A 151 -4.20 2.62 -1.91
CA VAL A 151 -5.02 3.13 -0.81
C VAL A 151 -6.18 2.16 -0.57
N VAL A 152 -6.22 1.56 0.61
CA VAL A 152 -7.32 0.68 1.04
C VAL A 152 -8.14 1.35 2.14
N GLY A 153 -9.43 1.03 2.18
CA GLY A 153 -10.35 1.60 3.16
C GLY A 153 -10.00 1.25 4.60
N PRO A 154 -10.59 1.96 5.58
CA PRO A 154 -10.42 1.63 6.99
C PRO A 154 -10.95 0.22 7.32
N PRO A 155 -10.48 -0.39 8.42
CA PRO A 155 -11.11 -1.59 8.94
C PRO A 155 -12.58 -1.30 9.27
N LEU A 156 -13.49 -2.03 8.63
CA LEU A 156 -14.93 -1.86 8.82
C LEU A 156 -15.41 -2.70 10.01
N PRO A 157 -16.33 -2.19 10.86
CA PRO A 157 -17.00 -3.00 11.88
C PRO A 157 -17.74 -4.19 11.25
N SER A 158 -17.78 -5.32 11.95
CA SER A 158 -18.34 -6.58 11.43
C SER A 158 -19.81 -6.53 11.03
N ASN A 159 -20.57 -5.59 11.57
CA ASN A 159 -21.99 -5.34 11.28
C ASN A 159 -22.23 -4.07 10.45
N TRP A 160 -21.20 -3.50 9.82
CA TRP A 160 -21.34 -2.30 9.00
C TRP A 160 -21.91 -2.64 7.62
N GLU A 161 -23.08 -2.09 7.29
CA GLU A 161 -23.82 -2.37 6.05
C GLU A 161 -23.73 -1.24 5.00
N GLY A 162 -22.86 -0.27 5.21
CA GLY A 162 -22.75 0.90 4.35
C GLY A 162 -23.13 2.21 5.05
N LEU A 163 -22.63 3.32 4.50
CA LEU A 163 -22.83 4.66 5.06
C LEU A 163 -24.32 5.03 5.19
N GLY A 164 -25.17 4.59 4.26
CA GLY A 164 -26.60 4.89 4.28
C GLY A 164 -27.40 4.17 5.37
N LYS A 165 -26.90 3.04 5.89
CA LYS A 165 -27.58 2.23 6.91
C LYS A 165 -26.93 2.35 8.28
N SER A 166 -25.62 2.14 8.34
CA SER A 166 -24.85 2.12 9.59
C SER A 166 -24.26 3.49 9.93
N GLY A 167 -24.27 4.44 9.00
CA GLY A 167 -23.62 5.74 9.20
C GLY A 167 -22.10 5.62 9.28
N LYS A 168 -21.49 6.64 9.90
CA LYS A 168 -20.07 6.64 10.24
C LYS A 168 -19.82 5.83 11.51
N PHE A 169 -18.61 5.31 11.66
CA PHE A 169 -18.20 4.52 12.84
C PHE A 169 -16.99 5.15 13.54
N GLN A 170 -16.72 4.72 14.76
CA GLN A 170 -15.51 5.12 15.47
C GLN A 170 -14.36 4.18 15.06
N LEU A 171 -13.22 4.78 14.69
CA LEU A 171 -11.98 4.08 14.35
C LEU A 171 -11.39 3.39 15.59
#